data_AF-A0A917Y2N3-F1
#
_entry.id   AF-A0A917Y2N3-F1
#
_cell.length_a   1.000
_cell.length_b   1.000
_cell.length_c   1.000
_cell.angle_alpha   90.00
_cell.angle_beta   90.00
_cell.angle_gamma   90.00
#
_symmetry.space_group_name_H-M   'P 1'
#
loop_
_entity.id
_entity.type
_entity.pdbx_description
1 polymer ?
#
loop_
_entity_poly.entity_id
_entity_poly.type
_entity_poly.pdbx_seq_one_letter_code
_entity_poly.pdbx_strand_id
1 'polypeptide(L)'
;MSDQLLAEAHQFLDWAREQGADLDGTDESVWFVQGVLESMAEDTGEEPSLRVVKCLAYSVYLAELLADTCHDVRRVIDGEGMNLRTVFAIHAGGSTQFPLSWVRSCINDPQADNIAFKFAGALRDFGEEERAADMYAQAKTYSEYSTS
;
A
#
# COMPACT_ATOMS: atom_id res chain seq x y z
N MET A 1 17.06 14.48 4.85
CA MET A 1 16.65 14.11 3.47
C MET A 1 15.61 13.01 3.47
N SER A 2 15.73 11.99 4.35
CA SER A 2 14.64 11.04 4.64
C SER A 2 13.37 11.74 5.12
N ASP A 3 13.47 12.71 6.03
CA ASP A 3 12.29 13.47 6.49
C ASP A 3 11.61 14.28 5.37
N GLN A 4 12.38 14.72 4.36
CA GLN A 4 11.85 15.51 3.26
C GLN A 4 11.04 14.65 2.29
N LEU A 5 11.55 13.49 1.88
CA LEU A 5 10.83 12.59 0.97
C LEU A 5 9.58 11.99 1.66
N LEU A 6 9.62 11.78 2.98
CA LEU A 6 8.43 11.40 3.75
C LEU A 6 7.39 12.54 3.81
N ALA A 7 7.83 13.78 4.00
CA ALA A 7 6.95 14.94 3.93
C ALA A 7 6.33 15.10 2.53
N GLU A 8 7.11 14.89 1.47
CA GLU A 8 6.62 14.89 0.09
C GLU A 8 5.60 13.77 -0.16
N ALA A 9 5.82 12.58 0.42
CA ALA A 9 4.87 11.48 0.33
C ALA A 9 3.53 11.80 1.02
N HIS A 10 3.56 12.40 2.22
CA HIS A 10 2.33 12.85 2.90
C HIS A 10 1.63 13.98 2.13
N GLN A 11 2.39 14.98 1.65
CA GLN A 11 1.84 16.06 0.82
C GLN A 11 1.21 15.50 -0.46
N PHE A 12 1.80 14.48 -1.06
CA PHE A 12 1.22 13.80 -2.21
C PHE A 12 -0.11 13.11 -1.86
N LEU A 13 -0.20 12.41 -0.73
CA LEU A 13 -1.45 11.79 -0.28
C LEU A 13 -2.55 12.83 -0.03
N ASP A 14 -2.20 13.95 0.61
CA ASP A 14 -3.14 15.04 0.88
C ASP A 14 -3.64 15.66 -0.44
N TRP A 15 -2.72 15.96 -1.36
CA TRP A 15 -3.08 16.43 -2.69
C TRP A 15 -3.96 15.41 -3.43
N ALA A 16 -3.64 14.12 -3.38
CA ALA A 16 -4.41 13.08 -4.04
C ALA A 16 -5.86 13.04 -3.50
N ARG A 17 -6.05 13.13 -2.18
CA ARG A 17 -7.37 13.22 -1.54
C ARG A 17 -8.13 14.46 -1.99
N GLU A 18 -7.46 15.62 -2.06
CA GLU A 18 -8.06 16.86 -2.58
C GLU A 18 -8.51 16.74 -4.05
N GLN A 19 -7.84 15.91 -4.84
CA GLN A 19 -8.22 15.60 -6.23
C GLN A 19 -9.26 14.48 -6.35
N GLY A 20 -9.79 13.96 -5.24
CA GLY A 20 -10.84 12.94 -5.23
C GLY A 20 -10.34 11.50 -5.27
N ALA A 21 -9.08 11.25 -4.86
CA ALA A 21 -8.60 9.89 -4.64
C ALA A 21 -9.40 9.19 -3.52
N ASP A 22 -9.72 7.91 -3.74
CA ASP A 22 -10.47 7.09 -2.78
C ASP A 22 -9.54 6.50 -1.72
N LEU A 23 -9.03 7.39 -0.86
CA LEU A 23 -8.11 7.12 0.24
C LEU A 23 -8.78 7.48 1.57
N ASP A 24 -9.92 6.85 1.84
CA ASP A 24 -10.87 7.16 2.90
C ASP A 24 -10.60 6.47 4.25
N GLY A 25 -9.55 5.65 4.31
CA GLY A 25 -9.18 4.89 5.51
C GLY A 25 -9.94 3.59 5.70
N THR A 26 -10.75 3.18 4.72
CA THR A 26 -11.38 1.85 4.70
C THR A 26 -10.55 0.85 3.91
N ASP A 27 -10.86 -0.44 4.09
CA ASP A 27 -10.23 -1.53 3.33
C ASP A 27 -10.45 -1.38 1.81
N GLU A 28 -11.54 -0.73 1.38
CA GLU A 28 -11.86 -0.49 -0.03
C GLU A 28 -10.84 0.43 -0.71
N SER A 29 -10.16 1.30 0.05
CA SER A 29 -9.08 2.15 -0.47
C SER A 29 -7.95 1.34 -1.13
N VAL A 30 -7.80 0.05 -0.78
CA VAL A 30 -6.81 -0.84 -1.37
C VAL A 30 -7.04 -1.03 -2.88
N TRP A 31 -8.30 -0.98 -3.34
CA TRP A 31 -8.65 -1.08 -4.76
C TRP A 31 -8.25 0.17 -5.55
N PHE A 32 -8.37 1.35 -4.94
CA PHE A 32 -7.83 2.57 -5.54
C PHE A 32 -6.31 2.46 -5.70
N VAL A 33 -5.61 2.00 -4.66
CA VAL A 33 -4.17 1.77 -4.74
C VAL A 33 -3.82 0.77 -5.83
N GLN A 34 -4.56 -0.34 -5.97
CA GLN A 34 -4.38 -1.31 -7.06
C GLN A 34 -4.46 -0.62 -8.44
N GLY A 35 -5.53 0.14 -8.69
CA GLY A 35 -5.71 0.84 -9.97
C GLY A 35 -4.60 1.86 -10.26
N VAL A 36 -4.08 2.53 -9.24
CA VAL A 36 -2.92 3.41 -9.41
C VAL A 36 -1.67 2.63 -9.78
N LEU A 37 -1.42 1.47 -9.16
CA LEU A 37 -0.25 0.64 -9.49
C LEU A 37 -0.34 0.07 -10.91
N GLU A 38 -1.52 -0.33 -11.36
CA GLU A 38 -1.79 -0.73 -12.74
C GLU A 38 -1.49 0.42 -13.71
N SER A 39 -2.04 1.62 -13.46
CA SER A 39 -1.79 2.80 -14.28
C SER A 39 -0.30 3.19 -14.30
N MET A 40 0.38 3.10 -13.15
CA MET A 40 1.81 3.37 -13.07
C MET A 40 2.62 2.32 -13.82
N ALA A 41 2.23 1.04 -13.85
CA ALA A 41 2.94 0.01 -14.60
C ALA A 41 2.90 0.27 -16.12
N GLU A 42 1.79 0.82 -16.61
CA GLU A 42 1.60 1.20 -18.02
C GLU A 42 2.31 2.51 -18.39
N ASP A 43 2.49 3.42 -17.42
CA ASP A 43 3.17 4.70 -17.64
C ASP A 43 4.70 4.55 -17.65
N THR A 44 5.26 4.51 -18.86
CA THR A 44 6.71 4.49 -19.11
C THR A 44 7.31 5.88 -19.21
N GLY A 45 6.49 6.94 -19.26
CA GLY A 45 6.92 8.34 -19.39
C GLY A 45 7.04 9.08 -18.06
N GLU A 46 6.54 8.50 -16.96
CA GLU A 46 6.61 9.12 -15.63
C GLU A 46 8.05 9.37 -15.16
N GLU A 47 8.28 10.56 -14.61
CA GLU A 47 9.57 10.94 -14.05
C GLU A 47 9.99 9.97 -12.92
N PRO A 48 11.23 9.43 -12.93
CA PRO A 48 11.66 8.46 -11.92
C PRO A 48 11.54 8.94 -10.47
N SER A 49 11.74 10.25 -10.24
CA SER A 49 11.60 10.88 -8.92
C SER A 49 10.15 10.86 -8.44
N LEU A 50 9.20 11.23 -9.30
CA LEU A 50 7.76 11.22 -9.03
C LEU A 50 7.27 9.79 -8.76
N ARG A 51 7.74 8.81 -9.53
CA ARG A 51 7.44 7.39 -9.32
C ARG A 51 7.88 6.91 -7.94
N VAL A 52 9.07 7.33 -7.49
CA VAL A 52 9.57 7.02 -6.14
C VAL A 52 8.69 7.63 -5.05
N VAL A 53 8.28 8.90 -5.21
CA VAL A 53 7.39 9.57 -4.25
C VAL A 53 6.03 8.87 -4.18
N LYS A 54 5.41 8.54 -5.31
CA LYS A 54 4.13 7.81 -5.37
C LYS A 54 4.22 6.44 -4.71
N CYS A 55 5.26 5.66 -5.04
CA CYS A 55 5.50 4.37 -4.41
C CYS A 55 5.61 4.49 -2.89
N LEU A 56 6.36 5.49 -2.40
CA LEU A 56 6.49 5.73 -0.97
C LEU A 56 5.15 6.15 -0.35
N ALA A 57 4.43 7.08 -0.97
CA ALA A 57 3.14 7.58 -0.52
C ALA A 57 2.13 6.44 -0.32
N TYR A 58 1.93 5.59 -1.32
CA TYR A 58 0.99 4.47 -1.18
C TYR A 58 1.48 3.41 -0.20
N SER A 59 2.79 3.23 -0.05
CA SER A 59 3.34 2.34 0.99
C SER A 59 3.06 2.86 2.40
N VAL A 60 3.23 4.17 2.61
CA VAL A 60 2.91 4.86 3.86
C VAL A 60 1.42 4.75 4.15
N TYR A 61 0.58 5.03 3.16
CA TYR A 61 -0.86 4.90 3.28
C TYR A 61 -1.30 3.50 3.70
N LEU A 62 -0.79 2.45 3.05
CA LEU A 62 -1.10 1.06 3.41
C LEU A 62 -0.64 0.70 4.83
N ALA A 63 0.50 1.23 5.27
CA ALA A 63 0.97 1.02 6.65
C ALA A 63 0.12 1.76 7.69
N GLU A 64 -0.35 2.97 7.35
CA GLU A 64 -1.31 3.74 8.15
C GLU A 64 -2.65 3.01 8.24
N LEU A 65 -3.18 2.55 7.11
CA LEU A 65 -4.41 1.78 7.06
C LEU A 65 -4.35 0.51 7.92
N LEU A 66 -3.24 -0.23 7.89
CA LEU A 66 -3.05 -1.39 8.77
C LEU A 66 -2.95 -1.00 10.25
N ALA A 67 -2.28 0.10 10.58
CA ALA A 67 -2.16 0.56 11.96
C ALA A 67 -3.48 1.09 12.53
N ASP A 68 -4.30 1.74 11.69
CA ASP A 68 -5.59 2.28 12.09
C ASP A 68 -6.65 1.20 12.20
N THR A 69 -6.52 0.12 11.43
CA THR A 69 -7.56 -0.91 11.35
C THR A 69 -7.24 -2.20 12.12
N CYS A 70 -5.99 -2.51 12.45
CA CYS A 70 -5.63 -3.72 13.20
C CYS A 70 -5.25 -3.37 14.65
N HIS A 71 -5.76 -4.15 15.61
CA HIS A 71 -5.40 -3.97 17.02
C HIS A 71 -3.90 -4.21 17.26
N ASP A 72 -3.27 -3.42 18.13
CA ASP A 72 -1.84 -3.51 18.49
C ASP A 72 -0.84 -3.43 17.33
N VAL A 73 -1.26 -2.94 16.17
CA VAL A 73 -0.37 -2.65 15.03
C VAL A 73 0.07 -1.20 15.09
N ARG A 74 1.38 -0.97 14.96
CA ARG A 74 1.94 0.36 14.78
C ARG A 74 2.68 0.45 13.46
N ARG A 75 2.57 1.59 12.81
CA ARG A 75 3.45 1.91 11.70
C ARG A 75 4.83 2.32 12.20
N VAL A 76 5.87 1.90 11.48
CA VAL A 76 7.23 2.36 11.70
C VAL A 76 7.81 2.76 10.36
N ILE A 77 8.36 3.97 10.29
CA ILE A 77 9.07 4.46 9.11
C ILE A 77 10.51 4.62 9.54
N ASP A 78 11.36 3.70 9.10
CA ASP A 78 12.79 3.77 9.34
C ASP A 78 13.49 4.42 8.14
N GLY A 79 14.06 5.59 8.40
CA GLY A 79 14.72 6.45 7.44
C GLY A 79 16.22 6.56 7.70
N GLU A 80 16.92 5.46 7.96
CA GLU A 80 18.38 5.49 8.02
C GLU A 80 19.00 5.83 6.64
N GLY A 81 19.60 7.03 6.56
CA GLY A 81 20.28 7.53 5.36
C GLY A 81 19.34 8.00 4.24
N MET A 82 19.87 8.11 3.01
CA MET A 82 19.07 8.46 1.82
C MET A 82 18.15 7.32 1.32
N ASN A 83 17.90 6.30 2.15
CA ASN A 83 17.17 5.10 1.80
C ASN A 83 15.95 4.94 2.72
N LEU A 84 14.83 5.55 2.37
CA LEU A 84 13.51 5.25 2.97
C LEU A 84 13.02 3.88 2.49
N ARG A 85 13.79 2.84 2.79
CA ARG A 85 13.54 1.47 2.31
C ARG A 85 12.55 0.71 3.18
N THR A 86 12.04 1.31 4.24
CA THR A 86 11.48 0.55 5.34
C THR A 86 10.31 1.29 5.96
N VAL A 87 9.19 1.23 5.25
CA VAL A 87 7.86 1.45 5.80
C VAL A 87 7.35 0.09 6.28
N PHE A 88 7.02 0.00 7.57
CA PHE A 88 6.57 -1.22 8.23
C PHE A 88 5.21 -1.03 8.89
N ALA A 89 4.45 -2.11 8.95
CA ALA A 89 3.41 -2.30 9.96
C ALA A 89 3.87 -3.43 10.89
N ILE A 90 3.93 -3.18 12.20
CA ILE A 90 4.44 -4.11 13.19
C ILE A 90 3.36 -4.36 14.23
N HIS A 91 2.95 -5.62 14.38
CA HIS A 91 2.07 -6.05 15.46
C HIS A 91 2.88 -6.28 16.75
N ALA A 92 2.29 -6.01 17.92
CA ALA A 92 2.96 -6.20 19.22
C ALA A 92 3.44 -7.65 19.45
N GLY A 93 2.77 -8.63 18.83
CA GLY A 93 3.17 -10.05 18.85
C GLY A 93 4.37 -10.42 17.98
N GLY A 94 4.96 -9.47 17.24
CA GLY A 94 6.19 -9.65 16.46
C GLY A 94 6.01 -9.85 14.95
N SER A 95 4.79 -10.03 14.45
CA SER A 95 4.50 -10.04 13.01
C SER A 95 4.86 -8.68 12.39
N THR A 96 5.56 -8.70 11.26
CA THR A 96 5.99 -7.48 10.54
C THR A 96 5.62 -7.59 9.07
N GLN A 97 5.01 -6.53 8.54
CA GLN A 97 4.62 -6.40 7.15
C GLN A 97 5.36 -5.24 6.49
N PHE A 98 5.60 -5.36 5.19
CA PHE A 98 6.48 -4.45 4.44
C PHE A 98 5.76 -3.85 3.22
N PRO A 99 4.83 -2.89 3.39
CA PRO A 99 4.03 -2.37 2.28
C PRO A 99 4.84 -1.85 1.08
N LEU A 100 6.04 -1.32 1.31
CA LEU A 100 6.92 -0.89 0.22
C LEU A 100 7.38 -2.04 -0.68
N SER A 101 7.60 -3.24 -0.13
CA SER A 101 7.96 -4.40 -0.94
C SER A 101 6.76 -4.86 -1.77
N TRP A 102 5.54 -4.74 -1.23
CA TRP A 102 4.31 -5.06 -1.94
C TRP A 102 4.09 -4.16 -3.13
N VAL A 103 4.10 -2.84 -2.91
CA VAL A 103 3.94 -1.82 -3.95
C VAL A 103 4.95 -2.01 -5.07
N ARG A 104 6.21 -2.30 -4.73
CA ARG A 104 7.28 -2.58 -5.72
C ARG A 104 7.08 -3.88 -6.48
N SER A 105 6.53 -4.92 -5.86
CA SER A 105 6.22 -6.18 -6.54
C SER A 105 5.07 -5.95 -7.53
N CYS A 106 3.99 -5.34 -7.05
CA CYS A 106 2.78 -5.08 -7.81
C CYS A 106 3.01 -4.13 -8.98
N ILE A 107 3.81 -3.07 -8.86
CA ILE A 107 4.08 -2.17 -10.00
C ILE A 107 4.87 -2.87 -11.13
N ASN A 108 5.67 -3.89 -10.82
CA ASN A 108 6.46 -4.61 -11.82
C ASN A 108 5.60 -5.60 -12.62
N ASP A 109 4.58 -6.18 -11.98
CA ASP A 109 3.63 -7.10 -12.60
C ASP A 109 2.28 -7.05 -11.88
N PRO A 110 1.44 -6.02 -12.15
CA PRO A 110 0.20 -5.80 -11.38
C PRO A 110 -0.87 -6.85 -11.68
N GLN A 111 -0.70 -7.60 -12.77
CA GLN A 111 -1.59 -8.70 -13.16
C GLN A 111 -1.25 -9.99 -12.41
N ALA A 112 0.05 -10.28 -12.18
CA ALA A 112 0.46 -11.43 -11.39
C ALA A 112 0.47 -11.16 -9.88
N ASP A 113 0.68 -9.90 -9.47
CA ASP A 113 0.81 -9.48 -8.07
C ASP A 113 -0.22 -8.40 -7.74
N ASN A 114 -1.24 -8.79 -6.98
CA ASN A 114 -2.33 -7.90 -6.57
C ASN A 114 -2.13 -7.40 -5.13
N ILE A 115 -2.26 -6.09 -4.92
CA ILE A 115 -2.03 -5.45 -3.63
C ILE A 115 -3.06 -5.86 -2.58
N ALA A 116 -4.31 -6.14 -2.98
CA ALA A 116 -5.37 -6.62 -2.10
C ALA A 116 -5.10 -8.02 -1.56
N PHE A 117 -4.50 -8.91 -2.36
CA PHE A 117 -4.06 -10.23 -1.86
C PHE A 117 -2.98 -10.09 -0.77
N LYS A 118 -2.05 -9.15 -0.92
CA LYS A 118 -0.99 -8.88 0.06
C LYS A 118 -1.57 -8.23 1.32
N PHE A 119 -2.52 -7.31 1.17
CA PHE A 119 -3.25 -6.68 2.26
C PHE A 119 -4.08 -7.70 3.06
N ALA A 120 -4.84 -8.58 2.40
CA ALA A 120 -5.57 -9.67 3.05
C ALA A 120 -4.64 -10.61 3.85
N GLY A 121 -3.46 -10.91 3.31
CA GLY A 121 -2.44 -11.67 4.03
C GLY A 121 -1.97 -10.98 5.30
N ALA A 122 -1.76 -9.66 5.24
CA ALA A 122 -1.38 -8.88 6.40
C ALA A 122 -2.47 -8.80 7.47
N LEU A 123 -3.73 -8.59 7.07
CA LEU A 123 -4.89 -8.65 7.97
C LEU A 123 -4.90 -9.98 8.75
N ARG A 124 -4.75 -11.11 8.04
CA ARG A 124 -4.69 -12.43 8.66
C ARG A 124 -3.49 -12.57 9.61
N ASP A 125 -2.30 -12.13 9.18
CA ASP A 125 -1.08 -12.22 9.98
C ASP A 125 -1.12 -11.33 11.24
N PHE A 126 -2.05 -10.35 11.28
CA PHE A 126 -2.36 -9.50 12.43
C PHE A 126 -3.61 -9.95 13.21
N GLY A 127 -4.25 -11.06 12.82
CA GLY A 127 -5.38 -11.65 13.55
C GLY A 127 -6.77 -11.16 13.12
N GLU A 128 -6.86 -10.34 12.07
CA GLU A 128 -8.12 -9.86 11.50
C GLU A 128 -8.72 -10.90 10.52
N GLU A 129 -9.07 -12.10 11.02
CA GLU A 129 -9.45 -13.26 10.19
C GLU A 129 -10.68 -13.02 9.29
N GLU A 130 -11.73 -12.40 9.83
CA GLU A 130 -12.98 -12.13 9.08
C GLU A 130 -12.73 -11.14 7.93
N ARG A 131 -12.07 -10.02 8.23
CA ARG A 131 -11.72 -9.01 7.23
C ARG A 131 -10.76 -9.55 6.18
N ALA A 132 -9.80 -10.38 6.57
CA ALA A 132 -8.92 -11.07 5.63
C ALA A 132 -9.71 -11.98 4.68
N ALA A 133 -10.68 -12.74 5.19
CA ALA A 133 -11.52 -13.61 4.37
C ALA A 133 -12.37 -12.82 3.38
N ASP A 134 -12.97 -11.71 3.82
CA ASP A 134 -13.73 -10.82 2.95
C ASP A 134 -12.86 -10.22 1.84
N MET A 135 -11.68 -9.71 2.20
CA MET A 135 -10.74 -9.15 1.22
C MET A 135 -10.25 -10.22 0.22
N TYR A 136 -9.98 -11.45 0.66
CA TYR A 136 -9.63 -12.54 -0.26
C TYR A 136 -10.78 -12.87 -1.22
N ALA A 137 -12.02 -12.86 -0.75
CA ALA A 137 -13.19 -13.11 -1.59
C ALA A 137 -13.32 -12.02 -2.66
N GLN A 138 -13.20 -10.75 -2.28
CA GLN A 138 -13.20 -9.62 -3.21
C GLN A 138 -12.06 -9.71 -4.23
N ALA A 139 -10.83 -10.01 -3.78
CA ALA A 139 -9.66 -10.11 -4.67
C ALA A 139 -9.76 -11.25 -5.68
N LYS A 140 -10.37 -12.36 -5.29
CA LYS A 140 -10.66 -13.43 -6.22
C LYS A 140 -11.65 -12.96 -7.30
N THR A 141 -12.74 -12.31 -6.91
CA THR A 141 -13.72 -11.75 -7.84
C THR A 141 -13.08 -10.72 -8.79
N TYR A 142 -12.23 -9.83 -8.28
CA TYR A 142 -11.50 -8.86 -9.11
C TYR A 142 -10.63 -9.56 -10.17
N SER A 143 -9.87 -10.58 -9.80
CA SER A 143 -8.99 -11.31 -10.73
C SER A 143 -9.75 -12.03 -11.86
N GLU A 144 -10.95 -12.54 -11.56
CA GLU A 144 -11.82 -13.20 -12.54
C GLU A 144 -12.36 -12.20 -13.59
N TYR A 145 -12.61 -10.95 -13.19
CA TYR A 145 -13.04 -9.90 -14.10
C TYR A 145 -11.90 -9.30 -14.94
N SER A 146 -10.71 -9.12 -14.37
CA SER A 146 -9.56 -8.56 -15.10
C SER A 146 -8.96 -9.52 -16.16
N THR A 147 -9.34 -10.80 -16.13
CA THR A 147 -8.91 -11.82 -17.10
C THR A 147 -9.97 -12.16 -18.16
N SER A 148 -11.17 -11.56 -18.07
CA SER A 148 -12.30 -11.77 -18.99
C SER A 148 -12.37 -10.70 -20.08
#